data_AF-A0A8B6DGX2-F1
#
_entry.id   AF-A0A8B6DGX2-F1
#
_cell.length_a   1.000
_cell.length_b   1.000
_cell.length_c   1.000
_cell.angle_alpha   90.00
_cell.angle_beta   90.00
_cell.angle_gamma   90.00
#
_symmetry.space_group_name_H-M   'P 1'
#
loop_
_entity.id
_entity.type
_entity.pdbx_description
1 polymer ?
#
loop_
_entity_poly.entity_id
_entity_poly.type
_entity_poly.pdbx_seq_one_letter_code
_entity_poly.pdbx_strand_id
1 'polypeptide(L)'
;MFIMKICYIFIILKQCESIHFHVCGFEEKLEVFQASIKSIIADRDVNNDKLKLLSNEIHVLGIKSKSKLRKLEHELSIYNEALEKSLDKIERYSNLLSSKNGHLKESLNEAAHHAKGDKTQSSKDKMYRNLVPRFLVPGNIYNIGFTAVIGTHKEHLAIHQKIIFENVQTNKGLGYNSSSGVFKASVSGLYYFSVVIMSHATEDIETEIVKNGFPIASTYSGDSATWNA
;
A
#
# COMPACT_ATOMS: atom_id res chain seq x y z
N MET A 1 10.22 -79.20 -84.37
CA MET A 1 11.09 -79.15 -83.19
C MET A 1 10.87 -77.81 -82.50
N PHE A 2 9.95 -77.75 -81.53
CA PHE A 2 9.59 -76.51 -80.81
C PHE A 2 10.57 -76.31 -79.65
N ILE A 3 11.38 -75.25 -79.71
CA ILE A 3 12.27 -74.86 -78.62
C ILE A 3 11.49 -73.89 -77.72
N MET A 4 10.94 -74.43 -76.63
CA MET A 4 10.39 -73.65 -75.53
C MET A 4 11.55 -73.19 -74.63
N LYS A 5 12.13 -72.02 -74.94
CA LYS A 5 13.16 -71.37 -74.10
C LYS A 5 13.01 -69.86 -74.15
N ILE A 6 11.95 -69.31 -73.54
CA ILE A 6 11.89 -67.93 -73.01
C ILE A 6 10.70 -67.95 -72.03
N CYS A 7 10.97 -68.13 -70.74
CA CYS A 7 10.02 -67.81 -69.66
C CYS A 7 10.74 -67.71 -68.31
N TYR A 8 11.69 -68.60 -68.03
CA TYR A 8 12.44 -68.62 -66.76
C TYR A 8 13.31 -67.37 -66.51
N ILE A 9 14.01 -66.86 -67.53
CA ILE A 9 14.87 -65.65 -67.39
C ILE A 9 14.04 -64.39 -67.09
N PHE A 10 12.87 -64.24 -67.72
CA PHE A 10 12.01 -63.09 -67.50
C PHE A 10 11.36 -63.09 -66.12
N ILE A 11 11.00 -64.27 -65.59
CA ILE A 11 10.46 -64.41 -64.22
C ILE A 11 11.52 -64.04 -63.19
N ILE A 12 12.76 -64.52 -63.34
CA ILE A 12 13.87 -64.20 -62.42
C ILE A 12 14.18 -62.70 -62.46
N LEU A 13 14.26 -62.08 -63.65
CA LEU A 13 14.51 -60.63 -63.77
C LEU A 13 13.38 -59.80 -63.15
N LYS A 14 12.11 -60.13 -63.41
CA LYS A 14 10.97 -59.41 -62.83
C LYS A 14 10.89 -59.57 -61.31
N GLN A 15 11.25 -60.74 -60.79
CA GLN A 15 11.30 -61.00 -59.35
C GLN A 15 12.48 -60.28 -58.70
N CYS A 16 13.63 -60.17 -59.38
CA CYS A 16 14.78 -59.41 -58.92
C CYS A 16 14.51 -57.89 -58.87
N GLU A 17 13.89 -57.32 -59.91
CA GLU A 17 13.44 -55.93 -59.92
C GLU A 17 12.42 -55.64 -58.83
N SER A 18 11.45 -56.54 -58.62
CA SER A 18 10.45 -56.41 -57.56
C SER A 18 11.06 -56.48 -56.15
N ILE A 19 12.07 -57.32 -55.94
CA ILE A 19 12.82 -57.41 -54.67
C ILE A 19 13.65 -56.14 -54.46
N HIS A 20 14.36 -55.68 -55.49
CA HIS A 20 15.16 -54.45 -55.42
C HIS A 20 14.28 -53.22 -55.10
N PHE A 21 13.11 -53.10 -55.72
CA PHE A 21 12.14 -52.04 -55.44
C PHE A 21 11.59 -52.12 -54.00
N HIS A 22 11.32 -53.33 -53.50
CA HIS A 22 10.87 -53.52 -52.11
C HIS A 22 11.95 -53.18 -51.08
N VAL A 23 13.21 -53.55 -51.33
CA VAL A 23 14.35 -53.24 -50.44
C VAL A 23 14.61 -51.73 -50.42
N CYS A 24 14.64 -51.09 -51.60
CA CYS A 24 14.85 -49.65 -51.71
C CYS A 24 13.71 -48.84 -51.04
N GLY A 25 12.45 -49.27 -51.21
CA GLY A 25 11.30 -48.68 -50.52
C GLY A 25 11.26 -48.94 -49.00
N PHE A 26 12.00 -49.94 -48.50
CA PHE A 26 12.18 -50.16 -47.06
C PHE A 26 13.28 -49.26 -46.48
N GLU A 27 14.38 -49.07 -47.20
CA GLU A 27 15.47 -48.15 -46.82
C GLU A 27 14.96 -46.70 -46.72
N GLU A 28 14.18 -46.24 -47.70
CA GLU A 28 13.59 -44.89 -47.67
C GLU A 28 12.64 -44.71 -46.46
N LYS A 29 11.82 -45.73 -46.16
CA LYS A 29 10.97 -45.71 -44.95
C LYS A 29 11.77 -45.73 -43.66
N LEU A 30 12.92 -46.43 -43.65
CA LEU A 30 13.81 -46.47 -42.50
C LEU A 30 14.49 -45.12 -42.28
N GLU A 31 14.93 -44.43 -43.33
CA GLU A 31 15.51 -43.09 -43.23
C GLU A 31 14.50 -42.06 -42.72
N VAL A 32 13.27 -42.08 -43.26
CA VAL A 32 12.18 -41.21 -42.78
C VAL A 32 11.87 -41.48 -41.31
N PHE A 33 11.85 -42.76 -40.89
CA PHE A 33 11.63 -43.13 -39.50
C PHE A 33 12.77 -42.66 -38.58
N GLN A 34 14.03 -42.82 -39.01
CA GLN A 34 15.19 -42.33 -38.26
C GLN A 34 15.21 -40.79 -38.13
N ALA A 35 14.85 -40.07 -39.20
CA ALA A 35 14.71 -38.62 -39.17
C ALA A 35 13.62 -38.17 -38.19
N SER A 36 12.48 -38.88 -38.17
CA SER A 36 11.39 -38.63 -37.21
C SER A 36 11.85 -38.83 -35.76
N ILE A 37 12.58 -39.91 -35.46
CA ILE A 37 13.15 -40.14 -34.12
C ILE A 37 14.11 -39.01 -33.72
N LYS A 38 15.00 -38.59 -34.63
CA LYS A 38 15.94 -37.49 -34.36
C LYS A 38 15.21 -36.19 -34.02
N SER A 39 14.14 -35.87 -34.75
CA SER A 39 13.31 -34.69 -34.46
C SER A 39 12.68 -34.78 -33.07
N ILE A 40 12.12 -35.94 -32.71
CA ILE A 40 11.48 -36.15 -31.40
C ILE A 40 12.51 -36.00 -30.27
N ILE A 41 13.73 -36.50 -30.43
CA ILE A 41 14.80 -36.36 -29.44
C ILE A 41 15.18 -34.89 -29.28
N ALA A 42 15.34 -34.15 -30.39
CA ALA A 42 15.67 -32.73 -30.36
C ALA A 42 14.57 -31.92 -29.63
N ASP A 43 13.30 -32.17 -29.93
CA ASP A 43 12.18 -31.49 -29.27
C ASP A 43 12.15 -31.80 -27.76
N ARG A 44 12.41 -33.05 -27.39
CA ARG A 44 12.51 -33.46 -25.98
C ARG A 44 13.63 -32.71 -25.26
N ASP A 45 14.79 -32.57 -25.88
CA ASP A 45 15.95 -31.92 -25.27
C ASP A 45 15.69 -30.41 -25.09
N VAL A 46 15.09 -29.74 -26.08
CA VAL A 46 14.63 -28.35 -25.96
C VAL A 46 13.63 -28.18 -24.82
N ASN A 47 12.67 -29.10 -24.69
CA ASN A 47 11.69 -29.06 -23.61
C ASN A 47 12.32 -29.29 -22.24
N ASN A 48 13.30 -30.18 -22.13
CA ASN A 48 14.05 -30.39 -20.89
C ASN A 48 14.83 -29.13 -20.47
N ASP A 49 15.42 -28.40 -21.41
CA ASP A 49 16.12 -27.16 -21.10
C ASP A 49 15.16 -26.02 -20.71
N LYS A 50 14.00 -25.93 -21.36
CA LYS A 50 12.91 -25.03 -20.91
C LYS A 50 12.44 -25.36 -19.50
N LEU A 51 12.29 -26.64 -19.16
CA LEU A 51 11.90 -27.08 -17.81
C LEU A 51 12.95 -26.69 -16.75
N LYS A 52 14.24 -26.82 -17.06
CA LYS A 52 15.32 -26.35 -16.17
C LYS A 52 15.24 -24.85 -15.95
N LEU A 53 15.04 -24.08 -17.01
CA LEU A 53 14.93 -22.61 -16.92
C LEU A 53 13.74 -22.20 -16.05
N LEU A 54 12.57 -22.77 -16.30
CA LEU A 54 11.36 -22.53 -15.50
C LEU A 54 11.56 -22.93 -14.03
N SER A 55 12.21 -24.06 -13.77
CA SER A 55 12.54 -24.49 -12.41
C SER A 55 13.42 -23.48 -11.68
N ASN A 56 14.41 -22.91 -12.37
CA ASN A 56 15.28 -21.88 -11.80
C ASN A 56 14.52 -20.58 -11.54
N GLU A 57 13.64 -20.17 -12.45
CA GLU A 57 12.83 -18.96 -12.28
C GLU A 57 11.87 -19.10 -11.08
N ILE A 58 11.19 -20.25 -10.96
CA ILE A 58 10.34 -20.57 -9.80
C ILE A 58 11.16 -20.53 -8.51
N HIS A 59 12.39 -21.06 -8.51
CA HIS A 59 13.25 -21.05 -7.34
C HIS A 59 13.63 -19.63 -6.91
N VAL A 60 14.05 -18.78 -7.85
CA VAL A 60 14.39 -17.37 -7.60
C VAL A 60 13.18 -16.59 -7.08
N LEU A 61 12.02 -16.77 -7.71
CA LEU A 61 10.77 -16.17 -7.25
C LEU A 61 10.42 -16.63 -5.84
N GLY A 62 10.61 -17.92 -5.52
CA GLY A 62 10.43 -18.46 -4.18
C GLY A 62 11.33 -17.79 -3.13
N ILE A 63 12.62 -17.61 -3.43
CA ILE A 63 13.56 -16.89 -2.56
C ILE A 63 13.11 -15.44 -2.35
N LYS A 64 12.72 -14.75 -3.44
CA LYS A 64 12.30 -13.35 -3.39
C LYS A 64 11.05 -13.18 -2.53
N SER A 65 10.03 -14.03 -2.74
CA SER A 65 8.79 -14.03 -1.94
C SER A 65 9.07 -14.32 -0.46
N LYS A 66 9.89 -15.33 -0.15
CA LYS A 66 10.27 -15.65 1.23
C LYS A 66 11.03 -14.51 1.90
N SER A 67 11.90 -13.81 1.16
CA SER A 67 12.61 -12.65 1.68
C SER A 67 11.68 -11.48 2.00
N LYS A 68 10.67 -11.24 1.15
CA LYS A 68 9.68 -10.19 1.37
C LYS A 68 8.75 -10.52 2.54
N LEU A 69 8.35 -11.79 2.68
CA LEU A 69 7.57 -12.28 3.81
C LEU A 69 8.28 -12.03 5.14
N ARG A 70 9.57 -12.38 5.24
CA ARG A 70 10.37 -12.12 6.47
C ARG A 70 10.45 -10.65 6.84
N LYS A 71 10.58 -9.75 5.85
CA LYS A 71 10.60 -8.30 6.11
C LYS A 71 9.26 -7.84 6.69
N LEU A 72 8.16 -8.31 6.10
CA LEU A 72 6.81 -7.95 6.53
C LEU A 72 6.49 -8.52 7.93
N GLU A 73 6.91 -9.75 8.23
CA GLU A 73 6.79 -10.36 9.55
C GLU A 73 7.56 -9.56 10.61
N HIS A 74 8.76 -9.08 10.26
CA HIS A 74 9.55 -8.24 11.15
C HIS A 74 8.91 -6.87 11.41
N GLU A 75 8.40 -6.21 10.37
CA GLU A 75 7.65 -4.95 10.51
C GLU A 75 6.41 -5.11 11.40
N LEU A 76 5.66 -6.20 11.21
CA LEU A 76 4.51 -6.53 12.06
C LEU A 76 4.92 -6.76 13.52
N SER A 77 6.05 -7.42 13.76
CA SER A 77 6.57 -7.63 15.12
C SER A 77 6.87 -6.30 15.82
N ILE A 78 7.52 -5.36 15.12
CA ILE A 78 7.84 -4.03 15.66
C ILE A 78 6.55 -3.27 15.98
N TYR A 79 5.56 -3.32 15.08
CA TYR A 79 4.29 -2.63 15.29
C TYR A 79 3.52 -3.19 16.50
N ASN A 80 3.47 -4.52 16.64
CA ASN A 80 2.81 -5.16 17.78
C ASN A 80 3.48 -4.80 19.11
N GLU A 81 4.81 -4.76 19.17
CA GLU A 81 5.52 -4.35 20.40
C GLU A 81 5.21 -2.88 20.77
N ALA A 82 5.16 -1.99 19.78
CA ALA A 82 4.81 -0.58 20.00
C ALA A 82 3.35 -0.42 20.47
N LEU A 83 2.45 -1.24 19.95
CA LEU A 83 1.04 -1.27 20.33
C LEU A 83 0.87 -1.73 21.78
N GLU A 84 1.54 -2.80 22.19
CA GLU A 84 1.52 -3.30 23.57
C GLU A 84 2.04 -2.27 24.58
N LYS A 85 3.15 -1.59 24.26
CA LYS A 85 3.67 -0.49 25.10
C LYS A 85 2.66 0.65 25.25
N SER A 86 1.91 0.94 24.19
CA SER A 86 0.88 1.98 24.21
C SER A 86 -0.31 1.58 25.08
N LEU A 87 -0.71 0.30 25.05
CA LEU A 87 -1.77 -0.24 25.91
C LEU A 87 -1.40 -0.16 27.40
N ASP A 88 -0.19 -0.59 27.78
CA ASP A 88 0.32 -0.47 29.16
C ASP A 88 0.29 0.99 29.63
N LYS A 89 0.70 1.93 28.76
CA LYS A 89 0.64 3.37 29.08
C LYS A 89 -0.79 3.85 29.33
N ILE A 90 -1.75 3.43 28.50
CA ILE A 90 -3.17 3.77 28.66
C ILE A 90 -3.72 3.20 29.97
N GLU A 91 -3.40 1.96 30.30
CA GLU A 91 -3.85 1.30 31.52
C GLU A 91 -3.34 2.02 32.78
N ARG A 92 -2.06 2.41 32.78
CA ARG A 92 -1.47 3.22 33.87
C ARG A 92 -2.19 4.56 34.05
N TYR A 93 -2.51 5.26 32.96
CA TYR A 93 -3.27 6.52 33.05
C TYR A 93 -4.69 6.31 33.56
N SER A 94 -5.37 5.24 33.13
CA SER A 94 -6.71 4.90 33.61
C SER A 94 -6.73 4.68 35.13
N ASN A 95 -5.76 3.90 35.64
CA ASN A 95 -5.62 3.62 37.07
C ASN A 95 -5.36 4.88 37.88
N LEU A 96 -4.46 5.76 37.41
CA LEU A 96 -4.17 7.04 38.05
C LEU A 96 -5.40 7.96 38.10
N LEU A 97 -6.15 8.04 36.99
CA LEU A 97 -7.35 8.85 36.92
C LEU A 97 -8.45 8.32 37.86
N SER A 98 -8.58 7.00 37.96
CA SER A 98 -9.51 6.34 38.88
C SER A 98 -9.18 6.67 40.35
N SER A 99 -7.91 6.55 40.74
CA SER A 99 -7.45 6.94 42.09
C SER A 99 -7.71 8.41 42.39
N LYS A 100 -7.40 9.32 41.44
CA LYS A 100 -7.62 10.75 41.62
C LYS A 100 -9.09 11.12 41.74
N ASN A 101 -9.96 10.43 40.98
CA ASN A 101 -11.40 10.58 41.11
C ASN A 101 -11.93 10.05 42.45
N GLY A 102 -11.30 9.02 43.02
CA GLY A 102 -11.59 8.53 44.38
C GLY A 102 -11.29 9.60 45.43
N HIS A 103 -10.08 10.13 45.44
CA HIS A 103 -9.68 11.21 46.37
C HIS A 103 -10.53 12.46 46.22
N LEU A 104 -10.87 12.86 44.99
CA LEU A 104 -11.71 14.03 44.75
C LEU A 104 -13.13 13.85 45.33
N LYS A 105 -13.70 12.64 45.20
CA LYS A 105 -15.00 12.32 45.82
C LYS A 105 -14.93 12.39 47.34
N GLU A 106 -13.85 11.91 47.93
CA GLU A 106 -13.64 11.92 49.38
C GLU A 106 -13.50 13.35 49.91
N SER A 107 -12.63 14.17 49.31
CA SER A 107 -12.50 15.59 49.67
C SER A 107 -13.79 16.39 49.44
N LEU A 108 -14.57 16.06 48.42
CA LEU A 108 -15.89 16.69 48.19
C LEU A 108 -16.88 16.32 49.29
N ASN A 109 -16.86 15.07 49.77
CA ASN A 109 -17.73 14.62 50.84
C ASN A 109 -17.35 15.28 52.18
N GLU A 110 -16.05 15.38 52.48
CA GLU A 110 -15.52 16.11 53.66
C GLU A 110 -15.91 17.59 53.64
N ALA A 111 -15.75 18.26 52.50
CA ALA A 111 -16.16 19.66 52.33
C ALA A 111 -17.68 19.85 52.48
N ALA A 112 -18.49 18.90 51.99
CA ALA A 112 -19.95 18.92 52.15
C ALA A 112 -20.36 18.70 53.62
N HIS A 113 -19.62 17.88 54.37
CA HIS A 113 -19.84 17.71 55.81
C HIS A 113 -19.50 18.97 56.62
N HIS A 114 -18.44 19.71 56.24
CA HIS A 114 -18.11 21.00 56.88
C HIS A 114 -19.04 22.16 56.48
N ALA A 115 -19.58 22.17 55.25
CA ALA A 115 -20.46 23.23 54.77
C ALA A 115 -21.89 23.22 55.36
N LYS A 116 -22.26 22.21 56.15
CA LYS A 116 -23.56 22.15 56.85
C LYS A 116 -23.66 23.09 58.08
N GLY A 117 -22.63 23.90 58.35
CA GLY A 117 -22.54 24.74 59.55
C GLY A 117 -22.88 26.23 59.43
N ASP A 118 -23.05 26.84 58.24
CA ASP A 118 -23.22 28.30 58.17
C ASP A 118 -24.19 28.77 57.07
N LYS A 119 -25.28 29.43 57.49
CA LYS A 119 -26.35 29.96 56.64
C LYS A 119 -26.11 31.44 56.35
N THR A 120 -25.39 31.76 55.28
CA THR A 120 -25.47 33.11 54.66
C THR A 120 -25.56 33.01 53.14
N GLN A 121 -26.80 33.15 52.67
CA GLN A 121 -27.26 32.93 51.30
C GLN A 121 -27.21 34.25 50.51
N SER A 122 -26.02 34.77 50.17
CA SER A 122 -25.96 35.99 49.32
C SER A 122 -24.70 36.16 48.45
N SER A 123 -23.64 35.39 48.63
CA SER A 123 -22.37 35.63 47.90
C SER A 123 -22.06 34.62 46.79
N LYS A 124 -22.79 33.50 46.71
CA LYS A 124 -22.49 32.40 45.80
C LYS A 124 -22.86 32.70 44.34
N ASP A 125 -23.99 33.36 44.08
CA ASP A 125 -24.47 33.63 42.71
C ASP A 125 -23.63 34.66 41.94
N LYS A 126 -22.87 35.52 42.64
CA LYS A 126 -21.98 36.51 42.00
C LYS A 126 -20.66 35.91 41.53
N MET A 127 -20.22 34.81 42.14
CA MET A 127 -18.96 34.14 41.81
C MET A 127 -19.12 33.16 40.63
N TYR A 128 -20.26 32.49 40.51
CA TYR A 128 -20.51 31.53 39.42
C TYR A 128 -20.65 32.15 38.03
N ARG A 129 -20.87 33.47 37.92
CA ARG A 129 -20.90 34.16 36.62
C ARG A 129 -19.50 34.49 36.06
N ASN A 130 -18.45 34.46 36.89
CA ASN A 130 -17.11 34.88 36.48
C ASN A 130 -16.13 33.71 36.23
N LEU A 131 -16.60 32.46 36.35
CA LEU A 131 -15.75 31.27 36.28
C LEU A 131 -16.00 30.37 35.05
N VAL A 132 -16.60 30.91 33.99
CA VAL A 132 -16.76 30.15 32.73
C VAL A 132 -15.88 30.73 31.61
N PRO A 133 -14.57 30.43 31.57
CA PRO A 133 -13.86 30.39 30.31
C PRO A 133 -14.52 29.34 29.42
N ARG A 134 -14.98 29.79 28.25
CA ARG A 134 -15.63 29.00 27.22
C ARG A 134 -14.70 27.87 26.75
N PHE A 135 -15.04 26.64 27.12
CA PHE A 135 -14.68 25.34 26.54
C PHE A 135 -13.22 25.13 26.09
N LEU A 136 -12.38 24.69 27.02
CA LEU A 136 -11.44 23.59 26.74
C LEU A 136 -11.96 22.40 27.54
N VAL A 137 -12.53 21.40 26.86
CA VAL A 137 -12.86 20.12 27.51
C VAL A 137 -11.53 19.51 27.97
N PRO A 138 -11.27 19.37 29.28
CA PRO A 138 -10.05 18.78 29.78
C PRO A 138 -10.21 17.27 29.70
N GLY A 139 -9.94 16.74 28.51
CA GLY A 139 -10.08 15.33 28.20
C GLY A 139 -9.39 15.05 26.87
N ASN A 140 -8.05 15.02 26.92
CA ASN A 140 -7.15 14.65 25.82
C ASN A 140 -6.79 15.76 24.80
N ILE A 141 -6.06 16.77 25.29
CA ILE A 141 -5.34 17.77 24.46
C ILE A 141 -4.20 17.18 23.60
N TYR A 142 -3.95 15.86 23.67
CA TYR A 142 -2.91 15.21 22.88
C TYR A 142 -3.42 14.57 21.58
N ASN A 143 -4.74 14.47 21.39
CA ASN A 143 -5.32 13.96 20.15
C ASN A 143 -5.62 15.13 19.20
N ILE A 144 -4.58 15.65 18.54
CA ILE A 144 -4.69 16.72 17.55
C ILE A 144 -4.52 16.12 16.16
N GLY A 145 -5.47 16.39 15.27
CA GLY A 145 -5.40 15.90 13.90
C GLY A 145 -6.56 16.41 13.06
N PHE A 146 -6.31 16.59 11.77
CA PHE A 146 -7.34 16.98 10.82
C PHE A 146 -7.21 16.21 9.52
N THR A 147 -8.33 16.05 8.83
CA THR A 147 -8.41 15.57 7.45
C THR A 147 -9.41 16.46 6.74
N ALA A 148 -9.00 17.03 5.61
CA ALA A 148 -9.83 17.91 4.82
C ALA A 148 -9.58 17.65 3.33
N VAL A 149 -10.62 17.86 2.52
CA VAL A 149 -10.60 17.67 1.05
C VAL A 149 -11.18 18.91 0.37
N ILE A 150 -10.84 19.11 -0.90
CA ILE A 150 -11.52 20.12 -1.73
C ILE A 150 -12.93 19.62 -2.08
N GLY A 151 -13.91 20.54 -2.15
CA GLY A 151 -15.26 20.17 -2.56
C GLY A 151 -15.42 20.09 -4.08
N THR A 152 -14.67 20.93 -4.80
CA THR A 152 -14.74 21.09 -6.25
C THR A 152 -13.36 21.37 -6.83
N HIS A 153 -13.20 21.09 -8.12
CA HIS A 153 -12.01 21.46 -8.88
C HIS A 153 -11.73 22.97 -8.75
N LYS A 154 -10.46 23.34 -8.59
CA LYS A 154 -10.03 24.74 -8.55
C LYS A 154 -9.36 25.07 -9.86
N GLU A 155 -9.84 26.12 -10.51
CA GLU A 155 -9.32 26.61 -11.77
C GLU A 155 -8.69 27.99 -11.57
N HIS A 156 -7.81 28.40 -12.48
CA HIS A 156 -7.20 29.73 -12.50
C HIS A 156 -6.52 30.12 -11.17
N LEU A 157 -5.81 29.17 -10.56
CA LEU A 157 -5.04 29.42 -9.34
C LEU A 157 -3.91 30.42 -9.63
N ALA A 158 -3.87 31.53 -8.89
CA ALA A 158 -2.78 32.47 -8.99
C ALA A 158 -1.51 31.92 -8.33
N ILE A 159 -0.36 32.48 -8.70
CA ILE A 159 0.93 32.17 -8.07
C ILE A 159 0.82 32.47 -6.56
N HIS A 160 1.28 31.51 -5.74
CA HIS A 160 1.15 31.54 -4.27
C HIS A 160 -0.28 31.67 -3.74
N GLN A 161 -1.30 31.37 -4.56
CA GLN A 161 -2.66 31.26 -4.07
C GLN A 161 -2.76 30.09 -3.10
N LYS A 162 -3.32 30.38 -1.92
CA LYS A 162 -3.56 29.35 -0.93
C LYS A 162 -4.70 28.43 -1.38
N ILE A 163 -4.41 27.13 -1.40
CA ILE A 163 -5.42 26.08 -1.60
C ILE A 163 -6.16 25.87 -0.27
N ILE A 164 -7.48 26.09 -0.29
CA ILE A 164 -8.36 25.85 0.85
C ILE A 164 -9.04 24.51 0.62
N PHE A 165 -8.95 23.62 1.62
CA PHE A 165 -9.66 22.33 1.64
C PHE A 165 -10.90 22.50 2.52
N GLU A 166 -11.98 23.02 1.92
CA GLU A 166 -13.17 23.46 2.65
C GLU A 166 -13.97 22.33 3.31
N ASN A 167 -13.87 21.10 2.81
CA ASN A 167 -14.65 19.96 3.29
C ASN A 167 -13.87 19.18 4.36
N VAL A 168 -14.19 19.44 5.63
CA VAL A 168 -13.49 18.88 6.79
C VAL A 168 -14.12 17.56 7.23
N GLN A 169 -13.37 16.47 7.11
CA GLN A 169 -13.78 15.13 7.56
C GLN A 169 -13.49 14.92 9.06
N THR A 170 -12.40 15.49 9.56
CA THR A 170 -12.01 15.42 10.98
C THR A 170 -11.23 16.67 11.36
N ASN A 171 -11.42 17.16 12.59
CA ASN A 171 -10.68 18.31 13.14
C ASN A 171 -10.57 18.23 14.67
N LYS A 172 -9.91 17.18 15.16
CA LYS A 172 -9.66 16.99 16.59
C LYS A 172 -8.64 18.03 17.07
N GLY A 173 -8.96 18.70 18.17
CA GLY A 173 -8.17 19.83 18.67
C GLY A 173 -8.47 21.17 17.98
N LEU A 174 -9.39 21.21 17.00
CA LEU A 174 -9.87 22.43 16.33
C LEU A 174 -8.75 23.30 15.74
N GLY A 175 -7.66 22.67 15.29
CA GLY A 175 -6.48 23.36 14.77
C GLY A 175 -6.61 23.83 13.33
N TYR A 176 -7.40 23.13 12.50
CA TYR A 176 -7.61 23.50 11.10
C TYR A 176 -8.79 24.47 10.93
N ASN A 177 -8.58 25.55 10.18
CA ASN A 177 -9.62 26.51 9.82
C ASN A 177 -10.01 26.33 8.35
N SER A 178 -11.23 25.84 8.10
CA SER A 178 -11.74 25.54 6.75
C SER A 178 -11.99 26.77 5.89
N SER A 179 -12.12 27.96 6.48
CA SER A 179 -12.29 29.20 5.72
C SER A 179 -10.95 29.79 5.27
N SER A 180 -9.88 29.51 6.01
CA SER A 180 -8.55 30.07 5.72
C SER A 180 -7.54 29.06 5.19
N GLY A 181 -7.83 27.75 5.24
CA GLY A 181 -6.93 26.67 4.86
C GLY A 181 -5.74 26.47 5.80
N VAL A 182 -5.73 27.12 6.98
CA VAL A 182 -4.57 27.15 7.88
C VAL A 182 -4.77 26.19 9.05
N PHE A 183 -3.77 25.37 9.32
CA PHE A 183 -3.63 24.64 10.57
C PHE A 183 -2.80 25.45 11.58
N LYS A 184 -3.32 25.65 12.79
CA LYS A 184 -2.60 26.25 13.91
C LYS A 184 -2.33 25.19 14.99
N ALA A 185 -1.04 24.90 15.20
CA ALA A 185 -0.59 24.07 16.31
C ALA A 185 -0.99 24.71 17.66
N SER A 186 -1.79 24.00 18.46
CA SER A 186 -2.23 24.45 19.78
C SER A 186 -1.23 24.11 20.89
N VAL A 187 -0.33 23.14 20.64
CA VAL A 187 0.73 22.71 21.55
C VAL A 187 2.05 22.54 20.80
N SER A 188 3.17 22.71 21.49
CA SER A 188 4.50 22.40 20.93
C SER A 188 4.65 20.89 20.75
N GLY A 189 5.17 20.46 19.60
CA GLY A 189 5.35 19.05 19.29
C GLY A 189 5.74 18.77 17.84
N LEU A 190 5.90 17.49 17.53
CA LEU A 190 6.09 17.00 16.17
C LEU A 190 4.73 16.86 15.48
N TYR A 191 4.64 17.36 14.25
CA TYR A 191 3.45 17.27 13.40
C TYR A 191 3.80 16.58 12.09
N TYR A 192 2.88 15.76 11.61
CA TYR A 192 2.96 15.10 10.31
C TYR A 192 1.93 15.72 9.36
N PHE A 193 2.36 16.11 8.17
CA PHE A 193 1.49 16.59 7.10
C PHE A 193 1.65 15.66 5.89
N SER A 194 0.53 15.21 5.35
CA SER A 194 0.46 14.50 4.09
C SER A 194 -0.54 15.22 3.19
N VAL A 195 -0.17 15.39 1.93
CA VAL A 195 -0.96 16.10 0.94
C VAL A 195 -0.88 15.34 -0.37
N VAL A 196 -2.03 15.20 -1.03
CA VAL A 196 -2.14 14.62 -2.38
C VAL A 196 -2.87 15.64 -3.21
N ILE A 197 -2.19 16.14 -4.24
CA ILE A 197 -2.73 17.12 -5.20
C ILE A 197 -2.56 16.52 -6.59
N MET A 198 -3.63 16.66 -7.37
CA MET A 198 -3.69 16.13 -8.73
C MET A 198 -4.13 17.27 -9.63
N SER A 199 -3.38 17.51 -10.69
CA SER A 199 -3.76 18.42 -11.77
C SER A 199 -4.66 17.71 -12.77
N HIS A 200 -5.36 18.50 -13.59
CA HIS A 200 -6.02 17.95 -14.78
C HIS A 200 -4.98 17.47 -15.79
N ALA A 201 -5.39 16.58 -16.69
CA ALA A 201 -4.57 16.21 -17.83
C ALA A 201 -4.13 17.48 -18.60
N THR A 202 -2.89 17.48 -19.08
CA THR A 202 -2.22 18.61 -19.76
C THR A 202 -1.94 19.87 -18.94
N GLU A 203 -2.14 19.84 -17.62
CA GLU A 203 -1.83 20.97 -16.73
C GLU A 203 -0.79 20.57 -15.67
N ASP A 204 0.10 21.51 -15.37
CA ASP A 204 1.14 21.35 -14.36
C ASP A 204 0.83 22.23 -13.14
N ILE A 205 1.04 21.69 -11.95
CA ILE A 205 0.92 22.41 -10.70
C ILE A 205 2.08 22.06 -9.77
N GLU A 206 2.78 23.09 -9.33
CA GLU A 206 3.70 23.03 -8.20
C GLU A 206 3.00 23.60 -6.97
N THR A 207 3.12 22.90 -5.85
CA THR A 207 2.50 23.32 -4.59
C THR A 207 3.47 23.15 -3.44
N GLU A 208 3.31 23.99 -2.43
CA GLU A 208 4.21 24.04 -1.29
C GLU A 208 3.45 23.84 0.03
N ILE A 209 4.06 23.09 0.95
CA ILE A 209 3.70 23.15 2.36
C ILE A 209 4.45 24.33 2.97
N VAL A 210 3.71 25.29 3.52
CA VAL A 210 4.26 26.53 4.06
C VAL A 210 4.10 26.59 5.58
N LYS A 211 5.19 26.87 6.29
CA LYS A 211 5.21 27.12 7.73
C LYS A 211 5.54 28.58 8.01
N ASN A 212 4.60 29.32 8.59
CA ASN A 212 4.77 30.73 8.98
C ASN A 212 5.32 31.63 7.83
N GLY A 213 4.88 31.39 6.60
CA GLY A 213 5.31 32.14 5.42
C GLY A 213 6.54 31.57 4.70
N PHE A 214 7.17 30.53 5.23
CA PHE A 214 8.34 29.89 4.62
C PHE A 214 7.96 28.52 4.04
N PRO A 215 8.25 28.24 2.75
CA PRO A 215 8.10 26.91 2.18
C PRO A 215 9.01 25.89 2.89
N ILE A 216 8.48 24.71 3.19
CA ILE A 216 9.22 23.62 3.86
C ILE A 216 9.19 22.28 3.11
N ALA A 217 8.29 22.14 2.13
CA ALA A 217 8.23 21.01 1.21
C ALA A 217 7.49 21.43 -0.06
N SER A 218 7.87 20.85 -1.20
CA SER A 218 7.21 21.07 -2.49
C SER A 218 6.69 19.76 -3.06
N THR A 219 5.58 19.82 -3.80
CA THR A 219 5.04 18.70 -4.56
C THR A 219 4.70 19.17 -5.97
N TYR A 220 4.83 18.26 -6.93
CA TYR A 220 4.55 18.51 -8.33
C TYR A 220 3.54 17.49 -8.84
N SER A 221 2.54 17.97 -9.58
CA SER A 221 1.64 17.14 -10.38
C SER A 221 1.58 17.75 -11.77
N GLY A 222 1.79 16.94 -12.79
CA GLY A 222 1.84 17.42 -14.16
C GLY A 222 1.80 16.28 -15.15
N ASP A 223 1.62 16.62 -16.41
CA ASP A 223 1.70 15.64 -17.50
C ASP A 223 3.14 15.53 -18.01
N SER A 224 3.55 14.31 -18.40
CA SER A 224 4.92 13.97 -18.80
C SER A 224 5.40 14.59 -20.12
N ALA A 225 4.60 15.46 -20.74
CA ALA A 225 4.84 15.98 -22.09
C ALA A 225 5.96 17.04 -22.19
N THR A 226 6.53 17.53 -21.08
CA THR A 226 7.50 18.64 -21.08
C THR A 226 8.86 18.34 -20.45
N TRP A 227 9.15 17.09 -20.05
CA TRP A 227 10.51 16.71 -19.64
C TRP A 227 11.39 16.41 -20.87
N ASN A 228 11.89 17.47 -21.53
CA ASN A 228 13.05 17.36 -22.41
C ASN A 228 14.30 17.64 -21.58
N ALA A 229 14.97 16.57 -21.12
CA ALA A 229 16.30 16.61 -20.52
C ALA A 229 17.40 16.73 -21.59
#